data_AF-A0A7M3SUW6-F1
#
_entry.id   AF-A0A7M3SUW6-F1
#
_cell.length_a   1.000
_cell.length_b   1.000
_cell.length_c   1.000
_cell.angle_alpha   90.00
_cell.angle_beta   90.00
_cell.angle_gamma   90.00
#
_symmetry.space_group_name_H-M   'P 1'
#
loop_
_entity.id
_entity.type
_entity.pdbx_description
1 polymer ?
#
loop_
_entity_poly.entity_id
_entity_poly.type
_entity_poly.pdbx_seq_one_letter_code
_entity_poly.pdbx_strand_id
1 'polypeptide(L)'
;MTPTIDTLPQTPDITPLPTIDGGFQTVLADPPWRFANRTGKVAPEHRRLDRYGTMDLESIKALPVGDVTAKNAHLYLWVPNALLLEGIDVLQSWGFRYVSNVIWAKRRKDGGPDGRGVGFYFRNVTEPILFGVKGSMRTLPPARSTVNMIETRKREHSRKPDEQYDLIESCSPGPYLEMFARYARPGWSAWGNESDAEVEPKGQAHKGYSGGAIENFPSLEPHERMSPWLADRMAQILAEEYAAGSSINELVDKSGYSIQRVRGLLDKGGVELRGRGRPKTTAKAPTAKKPPAKKVAAHV
;
A
#
# COMPACT_ATOMS: atom_id res chain seq x y z
N MET A 1 -31.77 3.41 46.40
CA MET A 1 -30.52 2.66 46.20
C MET A 1 -29.84 3.23 44.97
N THR A 2 -28.74 3.96 45.17
CA THR A 2 -27.94 4.56 44.09
C THR A 2 -27.24 3.43 43.33
N PRO A 3 -27.38 3.33 41.99
CA PRO A 3 -26.66 2.31 41.25
C PRO A 3 -25.15 2.63 41.29
N THR A 4 -24.41 1.72 41.89
CA THR A 4 -22.95 1.76 42.01
C THR A 4 -22.32 1.66 40.63
N ILE A 5 -21.38 2.57 40.33
CA ILE A 5 -20.46 2.47 39.20
C ILE A 5 -19.44 1.39 39.57
N ASP A 6 -19.81 0.13 39.42
CA ASP A 6 -18.86 -0.97 39.47
C ASP A 6 -19.42 -2.11 38.62
N THR A 7 -18.53 -2.86 37.97
CA THR A 7 -18.81 -3.92 36.97
C THR A 7 -19.06 -3.46 35.53
N LEU A 8 -18.12 -2.70 34.95
CA LEU A 8 -17.77 -2.96 33.55
C LEU A 8 -16.66 -4.03 33.55
N PRO A 9 -16.73 -5.08 32.71
CA PRO A 9 -15.67 -6.10 32.65
C PRO A 9 -14.34 -5.40 32.31
N GLN A 10 -13.36 -5.53 33.21
CA GLN A 10 -12.09 -4.79 33.15
C GLN A 10 -11.11 -5.28 32.08
N THR A 11 -11.47 -6.28 31.30
CA THR A 11 -10.64 -6.73 30.18
C THR A 11 -11.57 -7.33 29.14
N PRO A 12 -11.48 -6.92 27.86
CA PRO A 12 -12.09 -7.73 26.82
C PRO A 12 -11.52 -9.14 26.94
N ASP A 13 -12.36 -10.15 26.71
CA ASP A 13 -11.94 -11.56 26.67
C ASP A 13 -11.02 -11.73 25.45
N ILE A 14 -9.73 -11.45 25.66
CA ILE A 14 -8.70 -11.47 24.63
C ILE A 14 -8.16 -12.90 24.59
N THR A 15 -8.35 -13.58 23.47
CA THR A 15 -7.77 -14.90 23.22
C THR A 15 -6.26 -14.87 23.51
N PRO A 16 -5.70 -15.83 24.25
CA PRO A 16 -4.27 -15.89 24.50
C PRO A 16 -3.46 -15.85 23.20
N LEU A 17 -2.29 -15.18 23.24
CA LEU A 17 -1.37 -15.20 22.11
C LEU A 17 -0.85 -16.63 21.87
N PRO A 18 -0.68 -17.06 20.61
CA PRO A 18 -0.10 -18.37 20.32
C PRO A 18 1.33 -18.44 20.85
N THR A 19 1.79 -19.65 21.17
CA THR A 19 3.14 -19.92 21.65
C THR A 19 3.79 -21.01 20.80
N ILE A 20 5.11 -20.90 20.60
CA ILE A 20 5.93 -21.92 19.95
C ILE A 20 7.21 -22.14 20.75
N ASP A 21 7.84 -23.30 20.58
CA ASP A 21 9.15 -23.56 21.19
C ASP A 21 10.19 -22.55 20.66
N GLY A 22 11.00 -21.99 21.57
CA GLY A 22 11.97 -20.93 21.28
C GLY A 22 11.38 -19.54 21.01
N GLY A 23 10.06 -19.39 20.86
CA GLY A 23 9.36 -18.12 20.62
C GLY A 23 9.47 -17.58 19.19
N PHE A 24 8.59 -16.64 18.84
CA PHE A 24 8.59 -15.99 17.52
C PHE A 24 9.79 -15.06 17.35
N GLN A 25 10.46 -15.15 16.19
CA GLN A 25 11.59 -14.27 15.86
C GLN A 25 11.14 -12.98 15.17
N THR A 26 9.97 -12.98 14.56
CA THR A 26 9.41 -11.79 13.90
C THR A 26 7.92 -11.66 14.18
N VAL A 27 7.51 -10.47 14.61
CA VAL A 27 6.10 -10.11 14.84
C VAL A 27 5.72 -8.97 13.91
N LEU A 28 4.56 -9.10 13.26
CA LEU A 28 3.86 -8.02 12.58
C LEU A 28 2.56 -7.72 13.35
N ALA A 29 2.29 -6.46 13.66
CA ALA A 29 1.08 -6.08 14.39
C ALA A 29 0.42 -4.83 13.79
N ASP A 30 -0.91 -4.87 13.65
CA ASP A 30 -1.76 -3.72 13.30
C ASP A 30 -2.85 -3.50 14.35
N PRO A 31 -2.50 -2.94 15.53
CA PRO A 31 -3.46 -2.79 16.62
C PRO A 31 -4.66 -1.93 16.23
N PRO A 32 -5.85 -2.18 16.81
CA PRO A 32 -7.04 -1.39 16.55
C PRO A 32 -7.02 -0.09 17.39
N TRP A 33 -6.13 0.82 17.03
CA TRP A 33 -5.87 2.06 17.78
C TRP A 33 -7.12 2.89 18.04
N ARG A 34 -7.40 3.21 19.32
CA ARG A 34 -8.41 4.18 19.70
C ARG A 34 -7.84 5.60 19.63
N PHE A 35 -8.45 6.46 18.82
CA PHE A 35 -8.13 7.88 18.81
C PHE A 35 -8.87 8.59 19.95
N ALA A 36 -8.15 9.38 20.75
CA ALA A 36 -8.79 10.33 21.64
C ALA A 36 -9.42 11.43 20.78
N ASN A 37 -10.75 11.50 20.70
CA ASN A 37 -11.47 12.51 19.92
C ASN A 37 -11.08 13.92 20.37
N ARG A 38 -10.11 14.54 19.69
CA ARG A 38 -9.78 15.96 19.86
C ARG A 38 -10.29 16.71 18.63
N THR A 39 -11.52 17.21 18.77
CA THR A 39 -12.13 18.31 18.01
C THR A 39 -12.06 18.27 16.47
N GLY A 40 -13.18 17.88 15.84
CA GLY A 40 -13.67 18.55 14.63
C GLY A 40 -13.45 17.85 13.29
N LYS A 41 -14.50 17.15 12.83
CA LYS A 41 -14.69 16.45 11.52
C LYS A 41 -14.16 15.01 11.49
N VAL A 42 -15.06 14.11 11.88
CA VAL A 42 -14.94 12.65 11.86
C VAL A 42 -14.17 12.08 13.06
N ALA A 43 -14.82 12.14 14.23
CA ALA A 43 -14.63 11.08 15.21
C ALA A 43 -14.98 9.73 14.54
N PRO A 44 -14.31 8.62 14.87
CA PRO A 44 -14.71 7.27 14.45
C PRO A 44 -16.18 6.95 14.79
N GLU A 45 -16.77 7.70 15.72
CA GLU A 45 -18.15 7.65 16.17
C GLU A 45 -19.17 8.39 15.28
N HIS A 46 -18.74 9.04 14.19
CA HIS A 46 -19.69 9.51 13.17
C HIS A 46 -20.42 8.28 12.59
N ARG A 47 -21.72 8.17 12.93
CA ARG A 47 -22.82 7.24 12.56
C ARG A 47 -22.91 6.70 11.10
N ARG A 48 -21.78 6.53 10.42
CA ARG A 48 -21.61 5.90 9.10
C ARG A 48 -20.50 4.82 9.08
N LEU A 49 -19.75 4.65 10.17
CA LEU A 49 -18.71 3.62 10.32
C LEU A 49 -19.07 2.68 11.47
N ASP A 50 -20.15 1.91 11.31
CA ASP A 50 -20.50 0.88 12.28
C ASP A 50 -19.47 -0.28 12.18
N ARG A 51 -18.73 -0.51 13.29
CA ARG A 51 -18.06 -1.74 13.78
C ARG A 51 -16.65 -2.13 13.28
N TYR A 52 -15.63 -1.60 13.96
CA TYR A 52 -14.48 -2.39 14.46
C TYR A 52 -14.22 -1.99 15.91
N GLY A 53 -14.04 -2.97 16.81
CA GLY A 53 -13.69 -2.69 18.21
C GLY A 53 -12.32 -2.03 18.29
N THR A 54 -12.21 -0.87 18.93
CA THR A 54 -10.91 -0.21 19.19
C THR A 54 -10.41 -0.53 20.58
N MET A 55 -9.09 -0.65 20.72
CA MET A 55 -8.42 -0.82 22.01
C MET A 55 -7.80 0.51 22.44
N ASP A 56 -7.94 0.86 23.72
CA ASP A 56 -7.15 1.93 24.32
C ASP A 56 -5.68 1.54 24.43
N LEU A 57 -4.84 2.58 24.57
CA LEU A 57 -3.39 2.45 24.60
C LEU A 57 -2.90 1.50 25.69
N GLU A 58 -3.44 1.59 26.91
CA GLU A 58 -3.01 0.73 28.02
C GLU A 58 -3.36 -0.74 27.75
N SER A 59 -4.53 -1.01 27.18
CA SER A 59 -4.90 -2.37 26.76
C SER A 59 -3.97 -2.92 25.68
N ILE A 60 -3.53 -2.11 24.72
CA ILE A 60 -2.55 -2.53 23.69
C ILE A 60 -1.20 -2.82 24.35
N LYS A 61 -0.72 -1.94 25.23
CA LYS A 61 0.55 -2.11 25.95
C LYS A 61 0.57 -3.34 26.84
N ALA A 62 -0.57 -3.69 27.43
CA ALA A 62 -0.72 -4.84 28.34
C ALA A 62 -0.64 -6.21 27.64
N LEU A 63 -0.67 -6.26 26.29
CA LEU A 63 -0.53 -7.53 25.58
C LEU A 63 0.85 -8.17 25.85
N PRO A 64 0.91 -9.46 26.21
CA PRO A 64 2.15 -10.14 26.60
C PRO A 64 3.02 -10.56 25.39
N VAL A 65 3.22 -9.65 24.43
CA VAL A 65 4.01 -9.92 23.21
C VAL A 65 5.46 -10.27 23.54
N GLY A 66 5.98 -9.69 24.61
CA GLY A 66 7.30 -10.02 25.15
C GLY A 66 7.45 -11.49 25.55
N ASP A 67 6.37 -12.16 25.94
CA ASP A 67 6.41 -13.52 26.50
C ASP A 67 6.36 -14.59 25.41
N VAL A 68 5.79 -14.26 24.24
CA VAL A 68 5.67 -15.18 23.09
C VAL A 68 6.80 -15.04 22.06
N THR A 69 7.70 -14.08 22.27
CA THR A 69 8.80 -13.77 21.36
C THR A 69 10.12 -14.39 21.84
N ALA A 70 10.97 -14.75 20.89
CA ALA A 70 12.33 -15.21 21.16
C ALA A 70 13.16 -14.14 21.90
N LYS A 71 14.28 -14.56 22.49
CA LYS A 71 15.23 -13.64 23.18
C LYS A 71 15.73 -12.53 22.25
N ASN A 72 15.89 -12.86 20.97
CA ASN A 72 16.25 -11.95 19.90
C ASN A 72 15.11 -11.97 18.88
N ALA A 73 14.46 -10.84 18.64
CA ALA A 73 13.30 -10.77 17.76
C ALA A 73 13.14 -9.39 17.11
N HIS A 74 12.42 -9.35 16.00
CA HIS A 74 11.99 -8.14 15.32
C HIS A 74 10.50 -7.89 15.52
N LEU A 75 10.12 -6.62 15.60
CA LEU A 75 8.73 -6.17 15.61
C LEU A 75 8.52 -5.14 14.50
N TYR A 76 7.50 -5.39 13.69
CA TYR A 76 6.94 -4.47 12.70
C TYR A 76 5.57 -4.03 13.20
N LEU A 77 5.45 -2.78 13.64
CA LEU A 77 4.24 -2.24 14.26
C LEU A 77 3.63 -1.15 13.39
N TRP A 78 2.44 -1.40 12.85
CA TRP A 78 1.67 -0.38 12.15
C TRP A 78 1.15 0.67 13.13
N VAL A 79 1.43 1.94 12.84
CA VAL A 79 1.06 3.06 13.72
C VAL A 79 0.46 4.19 12.87
N PRO A 80 -0.71 4.74 13.21
CA PRO A 80 -1.20 5.95 12.56
C PRO A 80 -0.26 7.14 12.79
N ASN A 81 -0.09 8.02 11.79
CA ASN A 81 0.80 9.19 11.93
C ASN A 81 0.53 10.04 13.19
N ALA A 82 -0.74 10.13 13.61
CA ALA A 82 -1.14 10.92 14.77
C ALA A 82 -0.79 10.27 16.12
N LEU A 83 -0.43 8.99 16.14
CA LEU A 83 -0.17 8.19 17.34
C LEU A 83 1.28 7.67 17.39
N LEU A 84 2.21 8.38 16.74
CA LEU A 84 3.61 7.94 16.64
C LEU A 84 4.29 7.76 17.99
N LEU A 85 4.01 8.66 18.96
CA LEU A 85 4.59 8.57 20.30
C LEU A 85 4.02 7.37 21.06
N GLU A 86 2.71 7.20 21.01
CA GLU A 86 2.00 6.06 21.59
C GLU A 86 2.46 4.73 20.97
N GLY A 87 2.74 4.72 19.67
CA GLY A 87 3.32 3.57 18.98
C GLY A 87 4.72 3.20 19.48
N ILE A 88 5.56 4.19 19.76
CA ILE A 88 6.87 3.97 20.38
C ILE A 88 6.69 3.41 21.80
N ASP A 89 5.75 3.93 22.58
CA ASP A 89 5.46 3.45 23.93
C ASP A 89 4.97 1.99 23.94
N VAL A 90 4.12 1.61 22.98
CA VAL A 90 3.70 0.20 22.80
C VAL A 90 4.88 -0.69 22.47
N LEU A 91 5.71 -0.29 21.49
CA LEU A 91 6.89 -1.03 21.08
C LEU A 91 7.83 -1.28 22.26
N GLN A 92 8.06 -0.26 23.10
CA GLN A 92 8.86 -0.36 24.31
C GLN A 92 8.21 -1.23 25.39
N SER A 93 6.90 -1.10 25.60
CA SER A 93 6.15 -1.90 26.58
C SER A 93 6.19 -3.40 26.26
N TRP A 94 6.23 -3.75 24.98
CA TRP A 94 6.40 -5.13 24.52
C TRP A 94 7.86 -5.63 24.57
N GLY A 95 8.80 -4.81 25.05
CA GLY A 95 10.20 -5.19 25.23
C GLY A 95 11.09 -5.00 24.00
N PHE A 96 10.66 -4.22 23.02
CA PHE A 96 11.45 -3.89 21.83
C PHE A 96 12.06 -2.50 21.97
N ARG A 97 13.24 -2.30 21.39
CA ARG A 97 13.83 -0.96 21.21
C ARG A 97 13.54 -0.48 19.80
N TYR A 98 13.04 0.75 19.66
CA TYR A 98 12.86 1.37 18.35
C TYR A 98 14.22 1.52 17.64
N VAL A 99 14.28 1.16 16.36
CA VAL A 99 15.50 1.27 15.53
C VAL A 99 15.28 2.16 14.32
N SER A 100 14.20 1.92 13.56
CA SER A 100 13.87 2.67 12.35
C SER A 100 12.40 2.47 11.99
N ASN A 101 11.98 2.91 10.81
CA ASN A 101 10.64 2.68 10.29
C ASN A 101 10.66 2.40 8.78
N VAL A 102 9.65 1.68 8.32
CA VAL A 102 9.28 1.55 6.91
C VAL A 102 8.06 2.42 6.68
N ILE A 103 8.05 3.20 5.60
CA ILE A 103 6.92 4.06 5.25
C ILE A 103 6.12 3.41 4.13
N TRP A 104 4.81 3.27 4.31
CA TRP A 104 3.90 3.03 3.19
C TRP A 104 3.45 4.35 2.61
N ALA A 105 3.91 4.69 1.41
CA ALA A 105 3.40 5.81 0.62
C ALA A 105 2.23 5.36 -0.26
N LYS A 106 1.06 5.95 -0.01
CA LYS A 106 -0.16 5.68 -0.77
C LYS A 106 -0.12 6.47 -2.06
N ARG A 107 -0.03 5.76 -3.17
CA ARG A 107 0.05 6.34 -4.51
C ARG A 107 -1.30 6.33 -5.22
N ARG A 108 -1.51 7.31 -6.09
CA ARG A 108 -2.57 7.30 -7.10
C ARG A 108 -2.12 6.49 -8.31
N LYS A 109 -2.97 6.41 -9.33
CA LYS A 109 -2.64 5.75 -10.60
C LYS A 109 -1.41 6.41 -11.26
N ASP A 110 -1.33 7.73 -11.22
CA ASP A 110 -0.23 8.56 -11.75
C ASP A 110 1.06 8.52 -10.89
N GLY A 111 1.17 7.66 -9.87
CA GLY A 111 2.33 7.62 -8.98
C GLY A 111 2.44 8.82 -8.02
N GLY A 112 1.57 9.83 -8.12
CA GLY A 112 1.49 10.94 -7.17
C GLY A 112 0.90 10.51 -5.82
N PRO A 113 1.03 11.34 -4.77
CA PRO A 113 0.46 11.04 -3.45
C PRO A 113 -1.08 11.02 -3.48
N ASP A 114 -1.68 10.05 -2.79
CA ASP A 114 -3.13 9.92 -2.68
C ASP A 114 -3.72 10.89 -1.64
N GLY A 115 -4.02 12.11 -2.09
CA GLY A 115 -4.56 13.21 -1.27
C GLY A 115 -5.94 12.98 -0.64
N ARG A 116 -6.54 11.79 -0.81
CA ARG A 116 -7.81 11.38 -0.19
C ARG A 116 -7.67 10.99 1.28
N GLY A 117 -6.45 11.00 1.83
CA GLY A 117 -6.20 10.79 3.26
C GLY A 117 -6.96 11.74 4.18
N VAL A 118 -7.40 11.23 5.33
CA VAL A 118 -7.97 12.06 6.41
C VAL A 118 -6.86 12.59 7.31
N GLY A 119 -6.96 13.84 7.75
CA GLY A 119 -6.03 14.47 8.68
C GLY A 119 -6.37 15.95 8.89
N PHE A 120 -6.11 16.47 10.10
CA PHE A 120 -6.51 17.82 10.50
C PHE A 120 -5.57 18.92 9.99
N TYR A 121 -4.26 18.66 10.04
CA TYR A 121 -3.23 19.60 9.61
C TYR A 121 -2.73 19.31 8.19
N PHE A 122 -2.50 18.03 7.88
CA PHE A 122 -2.06 17.57 6.57
C PHE A 122 -2.88 16.37 6.10
N ARG A 123 -2.97 16.18 4.79
CA ARG A 123 -3.56 14.98 4.21
C ARG A 123 -2.61 13.80 4.42
N ASN A 124 -3.06 12.78 5.15
CA ASN A 124 -2.27 11.57 5.39
C ASN A 124 -2.14 10.73 4.13
N VAL A 125 -1.02 10.89 3.42
CA VAL A 125 -0.67 10.10 2.22
C VAL A 125 0.34 8.99 2.53
N THR A 126 0.77 8.89 3.79
CA THR A 126 1.68 7.86 4.29
C THR A 126 1.12 7.16 5.52
N GLU A 127 1.57 5.94 5.77
CA GLU A 127 1.42 5.25 7.06
C GLU A 127 2.77 4.58 7.44
N PRO A 128 3.28 4.79 8.67
CA PRO A 128 4.52 4.16 9.12
C PRO A 128 4.29 2.76 9.70
N ILE A 129 5.28 1.89 9.47
CA ILE A 129 5.53 0.65 10.19
C ILE A 129 6.77 0.89 11.04
N LEU A 130 6.62 1.00 12.35
CA LEU A 130 7.77 1.10 13.25
C LEU A 130 8.51 -0.25 13.27
N PHE A 131 9.84 -0.19 13.20
CA PHE A 131 10.71 -1.35 13.30
C PHE A 131 11.45 -1.34 14.65
N GLY A 132 11.16 -2.35 15.46
CA GLY A 132 11.74 -2.59 16.77
C GLY A 132 12.59 -3.84 16.81
N VAL A 133 13.62 -3.83 17.68
CA VAL A 133 14.49 -4.99 17.93
C VAL A 133 14.49 -5.31 19.42
N LYS A 134 14.23 -6.57 19.75
CA LYS A 134 14.45 -7.17 21.06
C LYS A 134 15.80 -7.89 21.05
N GLY A 135 16.58 -7.72 22.11
CA GLY A 135 17.95 -8.24 22.19
C GLY A 135 18.89 -7.55 21.19
N SER A 136 19.75 -8.34 20.52
CA SER A 136 20.83 -7.85 19.65
C SER A 136 20.77 -8.42 18.22
N MET A 137 19.57 -8.65 17.69
CA MET A 137 19.36 -9.16 16.34
C MET A 137 19.66 -8.10 15.27
N ARG A 138 20.37 -8.49 14.21
CA ARG A 138 20.44 -7.74 12.95
C ARG A 138 19.45 -8.33 11.95
N THR A 139 18.94 -7.49 11.07
CA THR A 139 18.22 -7.91 9.87
C THR A 139 19.07 -8.83 8.99
N LEU A 140 18.39 -9.68 8.22
CA LEU A 140 19.00 -10.52 7.19
C LEU A 140 19.70 -9.67 6.12
N PRO A 141 20.66 -10.25 5.35
CA PRO A 141 21.43 -9.50 4.36
C PRO A 141 20.61 -8.64 3.37
N PRO A 142 19.45 -9.09 2.84
CA PRO A 142 18.66 -8.30 1.89
C PRO A 142 18.19 -6.94 2.41
N ALA A 143 18.04 -6.78 3.73
CA ALA A 143 17.63 -5.52 4.34
C ALA A 143 18.62 -4.38 4.09
N ARG A 144 19.91 -4.69 3.81
CA ARG A 144 20.95 -3.68 3.58
C ARG A 144 20.79 -2.94 2.24
N SER A 145 20.11 -3.56 1.29
CA SER A 145 19.80 -2.99 -0.03
C SER A 145 18.31 -2.64 -0.18
N THR A 146 17.48 -3.00 0.80
CA THR A 146 16.05 -2.71 0.78
C THR A 146 15.81 -1.29 1.31
N VAL A 147 15.16 -0.46 0.50
CA VAL A 147 14.76 0.88 0.93
C VAL A 147 13.61 0.79 1.92
N ASN A 148 13.53 1.74 2.85
CA ASN A 148 12.52 1.76 3.89
C ASN A 148 11.17 2.35 3.41
N MET A 149 10.74 2.01 2.20
CA MET A 149 9.54 2.55 1.57
C MET A 149 8.79 1.46 0.80
N ILE A 150 7.49 1.36 1.04
CA ILE A 150 6.53 0.59 0.25
C ILE A 150 5.64 1.59 -0.49
N GLU A 151 5.56 1.48 -1.81
CA GLU A 151 4.72 2.38 -2.61
C GLU A 151 3.65 1.59 -3.35
N THR A 152 2.40 1.76 -2.93
CA THR A 152 1.28 1.02 -3.55
C THR A 152 0.04 1.89 -3.65
N ARG A 153 -0.87 1.51 -4.54
CA ARG A 153 -2.18 2.15 -4.60
C ARG A 153 -3.03 1.70 -3.43
N LYS A 154 -3.75 2.66 -2.84
CA LYS A 154 -4.71 2.36 -1.77
C LYS A 154 -5.75 1.35 -2.27
N ARG A 155 -5.87 0.25 -1.55
CA ARG A 155 -6.90 -0.79 -1.73
C ARG A 155 -8.16 -0.42 -0.93
N GLU A 156 -9.02 -1.40 -0.68
CA GLU A 156 -10.19 -1.29 0.19
C GLU A 156 -9.86 -0.69 1.56
N HIS A 157 -10.88 -0.15 2.24
CA HIS A 157 -10.68 0.64 3.46
C HIS A 157 -9.86 -0.11 4.51
N SER A 158 -8.80 0.54 4.98
CA SER A 158 -7.91 0.03 6.05
C SER A 158 -7.12 -1.25 5.71
N ARG A 159 -7.10 -1.72 4.45
CA ARG A 159 -6.24 -2.84 4.05
C ARG A 159 -4.79 -2.37 3.87
N LYS A 160 -3.86 -3.00 4.59
CA LYS A 160 -2.41 -2.79 4.46
C LYS A 160 -1.85 -3.43 3.18
N PRO A 161 -0.71 -2.99 2.63
CA PRO A 161 -0.12 -3.55 1.41
C PRO A 161 0.39 -4.98 1.64
N ASP A 162 0.13 -5.90 0.72
CA ASP A 162 0.65 -7.29 0.81
C ASP A 162 2.18 -7.31 0.63
N GLU A 163 2.73 -6.30 -0.02
CA GLU A 163 4.16 -6.09 -0.23
C GLU A 163 4.93 -5.98 1.09
N GLN A 164 4.25 -5.68 2.20
CA GLN A 164 4.84 -5.68 3.54
C GLN A 164 5.45 -7.04 3.90
N TYR A 165 4.81 -8.13 3.49
CA TYR A 165 5.21 -9.44 3.95
C TYR A 165 6.46 -9.93 3.22
N ASP A 166 6.56 -9.71 1.91
CA ASP A 166 7.76 -10.07 1.13
C ASP A 166 8.97 -9.25 1.62
N LEU A 167 8.75 -7.98 1.97
CA LEU A 167 9.75 -7.15 2.64
C LEU A 167 10.16 -7.76 3.98
N ILE A 168 9.21 -8.17 4.82
CA ILE A 168 9.51 -8.72 6.15
C ILE A 168 10.21 -10.07 6.04
N GLU A 169 9.71 -10.99 5.23
CA GLU A 169 10.24 -12.35 5.03
C GLU A 169 11.66 -12.33 4.45
N SER A 170 11.96 -11.36 3.56
CA SER A 170 13.32 -11.19 3.01
C SER A 170 14.29 -10.54 4.01
N CYS A 171 13.80 -9.69 4.92
CA CYS A 171 14.62 -8.89 5.82
C CYS A 171 14.75 -9.47 7.24
N SER A 172 13.87 -10.37 7.64
CA SER A 172 13.76 -10.86 9.02
C SER A 172 13.49 -12.37 9.07
N PRO A 173 14.10 -13.08 10.04
CA PRO A 173 13.92 -14.52 10.15
C PRO A 173 12.57 -14.86 10.79
N GLY A 174 11.98 -15.99 10.38
CA GLY A 174 10.87 -16.61 11.10
C GLY A 174 11.37 -17.39 12.33
N PRO A 175 10.47 -17.95 13.15
CA PRO A 175 9.03 -18.07 12.92
C PRO A 175 8.29 -16.73 13.03
N TYR A 176 7.18 -16.60 12.28
CA TYR A 176 6.44 -15.36 12.12
C TYR A 176 5.08 -15.37 12.85
N LEU A 177 4.75 -14.28 13.52
CA LEU A 177 3.45 -14.01 14.14
C LEU A 177 2.82 -12.75 13.54
N GLU A 178 1.59 -12.83 13.05
CA GLU A 178 0.76 -11.68 12.69
C GLU A 178 -0.34 -11.47 13.74
N MET A 179 -0.30 -10.32 14.42
CA MET A 179 -1.28 -9.91 15.40
C MET A 179 -2.30 -8.96 14.80
N PHE A 180 -3.56 -9.11 15.22
CA PHE A 180 -4.73 -8.46 14.64
C PHE A 180 -4.94 -8.79 13.16
N ALA A 181 -4.54 -10.01 12.78
CA ALA A 181 -4.66 -10.52 11.43
C ALA A 181 -6.14 -10.60 11.02
N ARG A 182 -6.44 -10.18 9.79
CA ARG A 182 -7.76 -10.35 9.16
C ARG A 182 -7.84 -11.58 8.27
N TYR A 183 -6.68 -12.09 7.84
CA TYR A 183 -6.56 -13.23 6.95
C TYR A 183 -5.38 -14.07 7.39
N ALA A 184 -5.49 -15.39 7.27
CA ALA A 184 -4.34 -16.27 7.43
C ALA A 184 -3.36 -16.08 6.27
N ARG A 185 -2.06 -16.04 6.57
CA ARG A 185 -0.98 -16.08 5.57
C ARG A 185 -0.20 -17.39 5.72
N PRO A 186 0.04 -18.16 4.65
CA PRO A 186 0.89 -19.34 4.71
C PRO A 186 2.25 -19.01 5.32
N GLY A 187 2.70 -19.84 6.27
CA GLY A 187 3.98 -19.63 6.98
C GLY A 187 3.90 -18.65 8.16
N TRP A 188 2.75 -18.04 8.43
CA TRP A 188 2.53 -17.14 9.56
C TRP A 188 1.55 -17.75 10.57
N SER A 189 1.86 -17.60 11.85
CA SER A 189 0.86 -17.77 12.90
C SER A 189 -0.01 -16.52 12.94
N ALA A 190 -1.32 -16.66 12.84
CA ALA A 190 -2.26 -15.54 12.87
C ALA A 190 -2.98 -15.46 14.22
N TRP A 191 -3.17 -14.25 14.72
CA TRP A 191 -3.95 -13.98 15.93
C TRP A 191 -4.86 -12.78 15.69
N GLY A 192 -6.18 -12.95 15.76
CA GLY A 192 -7.15 -11.86 15.63
C GLY A 192 -8.59 -12.35 15.73
N ASN A 193 -9.54 -11.44 16.01
CA ASN A 193 -10.96 -11.79 16.14
C ASN A 193 -11.61 -12.25 14.82
N GLU A 194 -10.93 -12.07 13.69
CA GLU A 194 -11.37 -12.48 12.34
C GLU A 194 -10.40 -13.51 11.71
N SER A 195 -9.47 -14.09 12.47
CA SER A 195 -8.40 -14.94 11.90
C SER A 195 -8.78 -16.42 11.74
N ASP A 196 -10.03 -16.79 12.01
CA ASP A 196 -10.51 -18.15 11.82
C ASP A 196 -10.83 -18.42 10.35
N ALA A 197 -10.48 -19.60 9.84
CA ALA A 197 -10.59 -19.92 8.41
C ALA A 197 -12.04 -19.90 7.86
N GLU A 198 -13.03 -19.89 8.76
CA GLU A 198 -14.46 -19.94 8.45
C GLU A 198 -15.17 -18.56 8.55
N VAL A 199 -14.46 -17.50 8.94
CA VAL A 199 -15.07 -16.16 9.10
C VAL A 199 -14.93 -15.35 7.81
N GLU A 200 -16.05 -15.07 7.12
CA GLU A 200 -16.04 -14.08 6.05
C GLU A 200 -15.72 -12.68 6.62
N PRO A 201 -14.63 -12.03 6.19
CA PRO A 201 -14.26 -10.72 6.67
C PRO A 201 -15.29 -9.67 6.25
N LYS A 202 -15.63 -8.76 7.16
CA LYS A 202 -16.56 -7.66 6.85
C LYS A 202 -15.84 -6.62 5.99
N GLY A 203 -16.25 -6.49 4.73
CA GLY A 203 -15.82 -5.42 3.83
C GLY A 203 -16.57 -5.50 2.51
N GLN A 204 -17.53 -4.60 2.27
CA GLN A 204 -18.21 -4.55 0.97
C GLN A 204 -17.24 -4.06 -0.11
N ALA A 205 -16.94 -4.94 -1.06
CA ALA A 205 -16.16 -4.63 -2.25
C ALA A 205 -16.93 -3.63 -3.14
N HIS A 206 -16.36 -2.44 -3.34
CA HIS A 206 -16.80 -1.51 -4.37
C HIS A 206 -15.82 -1.56 -5.55
N LYS A 207 -16.35 -1.66 -6.78
CA LYS A 207 -15.60 -1.77 -8.07
C LYS A 207 -14.46 -0.73 -8.28
N GLY A 208 -14.37 0.31 -7.46
CA GLY A 208 -13.31 1.33 -7.51
C GLY A 208 -12.07 1.10 -6.63
N TYR A 209 -11.98 0.00 -5.86
CA TYR A 209 -10.96 -0.20 -4.81
C TYR A 209 -10.03 -1.40 -5.01
N SER A 210 -9.97 -1.99 -6.21
CA SER A 210 -9.22 -3.22 -6.49
C SER A 210 -7.68 -3.11 -6.41
N GLY A 211 -7.12 -1.93 -6.06
CA GLY A 211 -5.68 -1.72 -5.87
C GLY A 211 -4.80 -2.31 -6.96
N GLY A 212 -5.21 -2.15 -8.22
CA GLY A 212 -4.46 -2.64 -9.37
C GLY A 212 -3.08 -1.98 -9.51
N ALA A 213 -2.32 -2.42 -10.50
CA ALA A 213 -0.99 -1.91 -10.80
C ALA A 213 -0.93 -0.37 -10.82
N ILE A 214 0.19 0.19 -10.37
CA ILE A 214 0.56 1.58 -10.66
C ILE A 214 0.83 1.61 -12.17
N GLU A 215 -0.21 1.92 -12.95
CA GLU A 215 -0.05 2.12 -14.39
C GLU A 215 0.61 3.48 -14.61
N ASN A 216 1.93 3.39 -14.77
CA ASN A 216 2.94 4.23 -15.39
C ASN A 216 2.63 5.69 -15.77
N PHE A 217 3.70 6.47 -15.57
CA PHE A 217 3.96 7.85 -15.96
C PHE A 217 3.28 8.92 -15.10
N PRO A 218 4.04 9.59 -14.19
CA PRO A 218 3.51 10.73 -13.48
C PRO A 218 3.14 11.84 -14.44
N SER A 219 1.93 12.40 -14.29
CA SER A 219 1.51 13.57 -15.06
C SER A 219 2.43 14.74 -14.69
N LEU A 220 3.01 15.37 -15.71
CA LEU A 220 3.87 16.53 -15.60
C LEU A 220 3.31 17.61 -16.50
N GLU A 221 3.32 18.85 -16.04
CA GLU A 221 3.01 19.97 -16.94
C GLU A 221 4.05 20.02 -18.08
N PRO A 222 3.69 20.55 -19.27
CA PRO A 222 4.58 20.55 -20.44
C PRO A 222 5.99 21.11 -20.21
N HIS A 223 6.16 21.95 -19.19
CA HIS A 223 7.43 22.61 -18.84
C HIS A 223 7.96 22.23 -17.45
N GLU A 224 7.27 21.35 -16.72
CA GLU A 224 7.72 20.90 -15.41
C GLU A 224 8.96 20.01 -15.53
N ARG A 225 9.98 20.30 -14.72
CA ARG A 225 11.22 19.52 -14.69
C ARG A 225 11.07 18.37 -13.70
N MET A 226 11.46 17.17 -14.13
CA MET A 226 11.55 16.00 -13.27
C MET A 226 12.72 16.17 -12.31
N SER A 227 12.55 15.69 -11.07
CA SER A 227 13.70 15.50 -10.18
C SER A 227 14.66 14.48 -10.80
N PRO A 228 15.97 14.53 -10.47
CA PRO A 228 16.96 13.59 -11.01
C PRO A 228 16.56 12.13 -10.82
N TRP A 229 16.14 11.78 -9.60
CA TRP A 229 15.64 10.46 -9.25
C TRP A 229 14.43 10.03 -10.10
N LEU A 230 13.46 10.93 -10.28
CA LEU A 230 12.27 10.62 -11.07
C LEU A 230 12.64 10.42 -12.55
N ALA A 231 13.54 11.24 -13.08
CA ALA A 231 14.04 11.06 -14.45
C ALA A 231 14.78 9.73 -14.64
N ASP A 232 15.61 9.31 -13.67
CA ASP A 232 16.31 8.02 -13.72
C ASP A 232 15.31 6.85 -13.72
N ARG A 233 14.30 6.91 -12.84
CA ARG A 233 13.27 5.87 -12.75
C ARG A 233 12.43 5.78 -14.03
N MET A 234 12.02 6.92 -14.59
CA MET A 234 11.22 6.94 -15.82
C MET A 234 12.03 6.53 -17.05
N ALA A 235 13.33 6.79 -17.08
CA ALA A 235 14.23 6.30 -18.10
C ALA A 235 14.29 4.76 -18.12
N GLN A 236 14.42 4.12 -16.95
CA GLN A 236 14.40 2.65 -16.83
C GLN A 236 13.08 2.04 -17.31
N ILE A 237 11.95 2.56 -16.84
CA ILE A 237 10.62 2.05 -17.20
C ILE A 237 10.37 2.17 -18.70
N LEU A 238 10.70 3.31 -19.31
CA LEU A 238 10.57 3.51 -20.75
C LEU A 238 11.50 2.58 -21.54
N ALA A 239 12.72 2.36 -21.04
CA ALA A 239 13.69 1.49 -21.67
C ALA A 239 13.23 0.03 -21.70
N GLU A 240 12.70 -0.47 -20.57
CA GLU A 240 12.15 -1.83 -20.46
C GLU A 240 10.96 -2.03 -21.40
N GLU A 241 10.00 -1.10 -21.41
CA GLU A 241 8.83 -1.16 -22.30
C GLU A 241 9.20 -1.06 -23.77
N TYR A 242 10.20 -0.23 -24.10
CA TYR A 242 10.73 -0.14 -25.45
C TYR A 242 11.41 -1.46 -25.87
N ALA A 243 12.28 -2.00 -25.02
CA ALA A 243 12.95 -3.28 -25.24
C ALA A 243 11.94 -4.43 -25.43
N ALA A 244 10.84 -4.42 -24.67
CA ALA A 244 9.75 -5.37 -24.77
C ALA A 244 8.91 -5.26 -26.07
N GLY A 245 9.13 -4.22 -26.89
CA GLY A 245 8.53 -4.11 -28.21
C GLY A 245 7.77 -2.81 -28.47
N SER A 246 7.45 -2.04 -27.43
CA SER A 246 6.66 -0.81 -27.57
C SER A 246 7.35 0.21 -28.48
N SER A 247 6.58 0.83 -29.37
CA SER A 247 7.03 1.94 -30.22
C SER A 247 7.09 3.25 -29.43
N ILE A 248 7.87 4.23 -29.91
CA ILE A 248 7.94 5.57 -29.27
C ILE A 248 6.56 6.22 -29.16
N ASN A 249 5.69 6.02 -30.16
CA ASN A 249 4.34 6.58 -30.14
C ASN A 249 3.47 5.91 -29.07
N GLU A 250 3.53 4.59 -28.93
CA GLU A 250 2.82 3.89 -27.84
C GLU A 250 3.33 4.32 -26.47
N LEU A 251 4.63 4.60 -26.33
CA LEU A 251 5.20 5.14 -25.10
C LEU A 251 4.74 6.58 -24.83
N VAL A 252 4.62 7.42 -25.86
CA VAL A 252 4.03 8.77 -25.76
C VAL A 252 2.56 8.68 -25.32
N ASP A 253 1.79 7.82 -25.96
CA ASP A 253 0.36 7.65 -25.67
C ASP A 253 0.14 7.08 -24.26
N LYS A 254 0.95 6.11 -23.85
CA LYS A 254 0.92 5.55 -22.48
C LYS A 254 1.37 6.57 -21.44
N SER A 255 2.35 7.43 -21.76
CA SER A 255 2.96 8.35 -20.79
C SER A 255 2.34 9.72 -20.68
N GLY A 256 1.65 10.17 -21.72
CA GLY A 256 1.23 11.57 -21.86
C GLY A 256 2.40 12.55 -22.00
N TYR A 257 3.64 12.08 -22.14
CA TYR A 257 4.81 12.93 -22.34
C TYR A 257 4.99 13.31 -23.79
N SER A 258 5.57 14.50 -24.03
CA SER A 258 5.94 14.89 -25.38
C SER A 258 6.94 13.89 -25.97
N ILE A 259 6.90 13.74 -27.29
CA ILE A 259 7.83 12.86 -28.02
C ILE A 259 9.30 13.20 -27.73
N GLN A 260 9.61 14.48 -27.50
CA GLN A 260 10.96 14.93 -27.13
C GLN A 260 11.35 14.43 -25.74
N ARG A 261 10.44 14.48 -24.77
CA ARG A 261 10.68 14.01 -23.40
C ARG A 261 10.86 12.49 -23.36
N VAL A 262 10.02 11.73 -24.06
CA VAL A 262 10.17 10.27 -24.16
C VAL A 262 11.51 9.90 -24.79
N ARG A 263 11.93 10.56 -25.87
CA ARG A 263 13.24 10.32 -26.50
C ARG A 263 14.40 10.66 -25.57
N GLY A 264 14.32 11.78 -24.84
CA GLY A 264 15.34 12.16 -23.87
C GLY A 264 15.46 11.16 -22.71
N LEU A 265 14.35 10.58 -22.25
CA LEU A 265 14.35 9.54 -21.22
C LEU A 265 14.86 8.19 -21.74
N LEU A 266 14.56 7.82 -22.99
CA LEU A 266 15.12 6.61 -23.62
C LEU A 266 16.63 6.71 -23.83
N ASP A 267 17.11 7.88 -24.27
CA ASP A 267 18.55 8.17 -24.38
C ASP A 267 19.24 8.09 -23.01
N LYS A 268 18.63 8.71 -21.98
CA LYS A 268 19.07 8.60 -20.59
C LYS A 268 19.05 7.15 -20.06
N GLY A 269 18.14 6.32 -20.56
CA GLY A 269 18.05 4.88 -20.27
C GLY A 269 19.06 4.02 -21.04
N GLY A 270 19.92 4.61 -21.87
CA GLY A 270 20.93 3.90 -22.66
C GLY A 270 20.36 3.08 -23.82
N VAL A 271 19.17 3.42 -24.30
CA VAL A 271 18.48 2.66 -25.35
C VAL A 271 18.87 3.15 -26.73
N GLU A 272 19.37 2.24 -27.58
CA GLU A 272 19.54 2.52 -29.00
C GLU A 272 18.18 2.51 -29.72
N LEU A 273 17.79 3.66 -30.29
CA LEU A 273 16.48 3.80 -30.92
C LEU A 273 16.41 3.04 -32.25
N ARG A 274 15.44 2.13 -32.36
CA ARG A 274 15.10 1.40 -33.60
C ARG A 274 14.83 2.41 -34.74
N GLY A 275 15.36 2.12 -35.92
CA GLY A 275 15.19 2.96 -37.12
C GLY A 275 13.73 3.21 -37.49
N ARG A 276 13.44 4.36 -38.13
CA ARG A 276 12.09 4.73 -38.58
C ARG A 276 11.60 3.76 -39.66
N GLY A 277 10.81 2.76 -39.27
CA GLY A 277 10.00 1.98 -40.20
C GLY A 277 8.84 2.83 -40.73
N ARG A 278 8.86 3.18 -42.02
CA ARG A 278 7.69 3.74 -42.72
C ARG A 278 6.60 2.65 -42.75
N PRO A 279 5.37 2.89 -42.26
CA PRO A 279 4.30 1.92 -42.43
C PRO A 279 4.04 1.72 -43.93
N LYS A 280 4.07 0.47 -44.42
CA LYS A 280 3.57 0.15 -45.76
C LYS A 280 2.08 0.46 -45.78
N THR A 281 1.66 1.47 -46.54
CA THR A 281 0.27 1.76 -46.85
C THR A 281 -0.34 0.53 -47.52
N THR A 282 -1.26 -0.15 -46.85
CA THR A 282 -2.15 -1.11 -47.49
C THR A 282 -3.10 -0.31 -48.39
N ALA A 283 -3.09 -0.61 -49.68
CA ALA A 283 -3.94 0.03 -50.67
C ALA A 283 -5.42 -0.18 -50.32
N LYS A 284 -6.17 0.92 -50.15
CA LYS A 284 -7.64 0.88 -50.07
C LYS A 284 -8.19 0.43 -51.42
N ALA A 285 -9.01 -0.62 -51.41
CA ALA A 285 -9.81 -1.05 -52.55
C ALA A 285 -10.77 0.09 -52.99
N PRO A 286 -11.05 0.25 -54.30
CA PRO A 286 -11.89 1.34 -54.79
C PRO A 286 -13.34 1.14 -54.38
N THR A 287 -13.96 2.20 -53.85
CA THR A 287 -15.37 2.26 -53.47
C THR A 287 -16.27 2.21 -54.72
N ALA A 288 -17.29 1.35 -54.67
CA ALA A 288 -18.28 1.20 -55.73
C ALA A 288 -19.10 2.49 -55.92
N LYS A 289 -19.26 2.92 -57.17
CA LYS A 289 -20.09 4.07 -57.58
C LYS A 289 -21.57 3.78 -57.29
N LYS A 290 -22.23 4.73 -56.61
CA LYS A 290 -23.69 4.75 -56.43
C LYS A 290 -24.37 5.15 -57.75
N PRO A 291 -25.44 4.47 -58.21
CA PRO A 291 -26.10 4.84 -59.47
C PRO A 291 -26.93 6.12 -59.30
N PRO A 292 -27.10 6.93 -60.37
CA PRO A 292 -27.83 8.19 -60.29
C PRO A 292 -29.34 7.96 -60.19
N ALA A 293 -30.00 8.86 -59.46
CA ALA A 293 -31.43 8.87 -59.20
C ALA A 293 -32.25 9.09 -60.49
N LYS A 294 -33.26 8.24 -60.72
CA LYS A 294 -34.26 8.44 -61.78
C LYS A 294 -35.12 9.68 -61.44
N LYS A 295 -35.10 10.67 -62.34
CA LYS A 295 -36.07 11.78 -62.34
C LYS A 295 -37.44 11.23 -62.72
N VAL A 296 -38.43 11.47 -61.87
CA VAL A 296 -39.85 11.32 -62.19
C VAL A 296 -40.26 12.60 -62.93
N ALA A 297 -40.70 12.46 -64.18
CA ALA A 297 -41.35 13.52 -64.93
C ALA A 297 -42.87 13.31 -64.83
N ALA A 298 -43.59 14.38 -64.52
CA ALA A 298 -45.04 14.45 -64.53
C ALA A 298 -45.49 15.15 -65.81
N HIS A 299 -46.46 14.57 -66.53
CA HIS A 299 -47.74 15.18 -66.98
C HIS A 299 -48.26 14.59 -68.30
N VAL A 300 -49.57 14.28 -68.25
CA VAL A 300 -50.63 14.26 -69.29
C VAL A 300 -50.39 13.42 -70.54
#